data_AF-A0A7I8C4K6-F1
#
_entry.id   AF-A0A7I8C4K6-F1
#
_cell.length_a   1.000
_cell.length_b   1.000
_cell.length_c   1.000
_cell.angle_alpha   90.00
_cell.angle_beta   90.00
_cell.angle_gamma   90.00
#
_symmetry.space_group_name_H-M   'P 1'
#
loop_
_entity.id
_entity.type
_entity.pdbx_description
1 polymer ?
#
loop_
_entity_poly.entity_id
_entity_poly.type
_entity_poly.pdbx_seq_one_letter_code
_entity_poly.pdbx_strand_id
1 'polypeptide(L)'
;MNETNSETRLDAIRPATLLLATDPGYRKPHPYEVRALLKVTNITASVAGKITGRPSRTVRKWTSETDSENYQAIPYSAWRLLLLETGLVTVTGGWASLNDAPDDVEGEA
;
A
#
# COMPACT_ATOMS: atom_id res chain seq x y z
N MET A 1 17.96 -8.12 25.58
CA MET A 1 18.24 -8.08 24.12
C MET A 1 17.30 -7.04 23.54
N ASN A 2 17.84 -5.98 22.94
CA ASN A 2 17.07 -4.79 22.55
C ASN A 2 16.33 -5.04 21.23
N GLU A 3 15.05 -5.37 21.30
CA GLU A 3 14.16 -5.68 20.16
C GLU A 3 13.42 -4.43 19.59
N THR A 4 13.84 -3.22 19.96
CA THR A 4 13.01 -2.01 19.79
C THR A 4 13.30 -1.18 18.52
N ASN A 5 14.29 -1.53 17.69
CA ASN A 5 14.75 -0.63 16.63
C ASN A 5 14.32 -0.97 15.19
N SER A 6 13.66 -2.11 14.97
CA SER A 6 13.27 -2.56 13.62
C SER A 6 11.90 -2.02 13.16
N GLU A 7 11.03 -1.56 14.08
CA GLU A 7 9.66 -1.12 13.74
C GLU A 7 9.56 0.28 13.08
N THR A 8 10.69 0.97 12.85
CA THR A 8 10.69 2.40 12.44
C THR A 8 11.57 2.66 11.22
N ARG A 9 11.66 1.70 10.29
CA ARG A 9 12.49 1.82 9.10
C ARG A 9 11.78 1.20 7.89
N LEU A 10 11.97 1.78 6.71
CA LEU A 10 11.38 1.23 5.46
C LEU A 10 11.94 -0.15 5.10
N ASP A 11 13.15 -0.48 5.57
CA ASP A 11 13.77 -1.80 5.42
C ASP A 11 12.96 -2.93 6.10
N ALA A 12 12.04 -2.59 7.00
CA ALA A 12 11.10 -3.54 7.60
C ALA A 12 10.02 -4.02 6.63
N ILE A 13 9.79 -3.33 5.51
CA ILE A 13 8.77 -3.70 4.51
C ILE A 13 9.41 -4.63 3.48
N ARG A 14 8.94 -5.88 3.41
CA ARG A 14 9.52 -6.87 2.49
C ARG A 14 9.17 -6.53 1.03
N PRO A 15 10.13 -6.64 0.10
CA PRO A 15 9.90 -6.38 -1.33
C PRO A 15 8.74 -7.19 -1.93
N ALA A 16 8.52 -8.42 -1.46
CA ALA A 16 7.43 -9.28 -1.91
C ALA A 16 6.03 -8.68 -1.67
N THR A 17 5.89 -7.73 -0.75
CA THR A 17 4.61 -7.04 -0.47
C THR A 17 4.35 -5.87 -1.42
N LEU A 18 5.36 -5.42 -2.17
CA LEU A 18 5.27 -4.30 -3.11
C LEU A 18 4.86 -4.72 -4.53
N LEU A 19 4.90 -6.03 -4.79
CA LEU A 19 4.56 -6.61 -6.09
C LEU A 19 3.06 -6.49 -6.39
N LEU A 20 2.70 -6.65 -7.67
CA LEU A 20 1.30 -6.70 -8.10
C LEU A 20 0.63 -7.99 -7.61
N ALA A 21 -0.68 -7.95 -7.38
CA ALA A 21 -1.44 -9.14 -6.96
C ALA A 21 -1.36 -10.32 -7.96
N THR A 22 -1.10 -10.04 -9.23
CA THR A 22 -0.92 -11.04 -10.30
C THR A 22 0.49 -11.64 -10.32
N ASP A 23 1.44 -11.06 -9.60
CA ASP A 23 2.80 -11.57 -9.52
C ASP A 23 2.84 -12.80 -8.59
N PRO A 24 3.37 -13.96 -9.04
CA PRO A 24 3.45 -15.17 -8.21
C PRO A 24 4.35 -15.01 -6.97
N GLY A 25 5.27 -14.05 -6.99
CA GLY A 25 6.12 -13.67 -5.86
C GLY A 25 5.40 -12.82 -4.81
N TYR A 26 4.18 -12.32 -5.09
CA TYR A 26 3.45 -11.47 -4.16
C TYR A 26 3.16 -12.20 -2.84
N ARG A 27 3.39 -11.50 -1.73
CA ARG A 27 3.03 -11.95 -0.38
C ARG A 27 2.27 -10.85 0.33
N LYS A 28 1.21 -11.22 1.07
CA LYS A 28 0.44 -10.28 1.88
C LYS A 28 1.35 -9.65 2.95
N PRO A 29 1.18 -8.36 3.26
CA PRO A 29 1.92 -7.73 4.33
C PRO A 29 1.50 -8.28 5.70
N HIS A 30 2.47 -8.38 6.60
CA HIS A 30 2.29 -8.70 8.00
C HIS A 30 1.91 -7.43 8.79
N PRO A 31 1.19 -7.53 9.92
CA PRO A 31 0.85 -6.37 10.76
C PRO A 31 2.00 -5.42 11.10
N TYR A 32 3.20 -5.94 11.36
CA TYR A 32 4.38 -5.12 11.64
C TYR A 32 4.78 -4.27 10.41
N GLU A 33 4.59 -4.76 9.18
CA GLU A 33 4.90 -4.01 7.94
C GLU A 33 3.90 -2.87 7.75
N VAL A 34 2.62 -3.12 8.05
CA VAL A 34 1.58 -2.08 8.03
C VAL A 34 1.89 -1.01 9.08
N ARG A 35 2.26 -1.42 10.29
CA ARG A 35 2.64 -0.50 11.38
C ARG A 35 3.88 0.32 11.02
N ALA A 36 4.91 -0.32 10.46
CA ALA A 36 6.14 0.33 10.03
C ALA A 36 5.86 1.39 8.94
N LEU A 37 5.06 1.06 7.92
CA LEU A 37 4.65 2.02 6.90
C LEU A 37 4.00 3.25 7.53
N LEU A 38 2.94 3.06 8.32
CA LEU A 38 2.20 4.16 8.95
C LEU A 38 3.09 5.04 9.84
N LYS A 39 4.02 4.42 10.59
CA LYS A 39 4.92 5.13 11.49
C LYS A 39 5.95 5.95 10.73
N VAL A 40 6.60 5.36 9.73
CA VAL A 40 7.68 6.01 8.97
C VAL A 40 7.14 7.15 8.09
N THR A 41 5.91 7.01 7.58
CA THR A 41 5.27 8.02 6.74
C THR A 41 4.39 9.00 7.54
N ASN A 42 4.38 8.88 8.87
CA ASN A 42 3.57 9.68 9.79
C ASN A 42 2.06 9.68 9.46
N ILE A 43 1.55 8.58 8.89
CA ILE A 43 0.13 8.40 8.56
C ILE A 43 -0.59 7.84 9.79
N THR A 44 -1.56 8.60 10.31
CA THR A 44 -2.41 8.12 11.40
C THR A 44 -3.45 7.11 10.91
N ALA A 45 -3.98 6.28 11.81
CA ALA A 45 -5.07 5.34 11.47
C ALA A 45 -6.32 6.02 10.90
N SER A 46 -6.58 7.29 11.27
CA SER A 46 -7.68 8.09 10.72
C SER A 46 -7.42 8.45 9.25
N VAL A 47 -6.21 8.92 8.94
CA VAL A 47 -5.80 9.27 7.57
C VAL A 47 -5.75 8.03 6.69
N ALA A 48 -5.15 6.94 7.17
CA ALA A 48 -5.16 5.64 6.47
C ALA A 48 -6.60 5.15 6.19
N GLY A 49 -7.52 5.38 7.11
CA GLY A 49 -8.93 5.08 6.92
C GLY A 49 -9.55 5.87 5.76
N LYS A 50 -9.24 7.17 5.66
CA LYS A 50 -9.69 8.02 4.53
C LYS A 50 -9.10 7.54 3.20
N ILE A 51 -7.79 7.26 3.14
CA ILE A 51 -7.11 6.77 1.93
C ILE A 51 -7.72 5.46 1.44
N THR A 52 -8.03 4.55 2.36
CA THR A 52 -8.51 3.19 2.02
C THR A 52 -10.03 3.06 1.96
N GLY A 53 -10.79 4.12 2.27
CA GLY A 53 -12.25 4.08 2.39
C GLY A 53 -12.73 3.16 3.53
N ARG A 54 -11.95 3.02 4.60
CA ARG A 54 -12.24 2.13 5.74
C ARG A 54 -12.31 2.89 7.08
N PRO A 55 -13.10 2.41 8.04
CA PRO A 55 -13.09 2.97 9.40
C PRO A 55 -11.71 2.85 10.05
N SER A 56 -11.30 3.86 10.83
CA SER A 56 -10.04 3.84 11.58
C SER A 56 -9.89 2.63 12.52
N ARG A 57 -11.01 2.13 13.06
CA ARG A 57 -11.04 0.88 13.84
C ARG A 57 -10.57 -0.33 13.04
N THR A 58 -10.92 -0.40 11.74
CA THR A 58 -10.49 -1.48 10.85
C THR A 58 -8.99 -1.38 10.57
N VAL A 59 -8.46 -0.16 10.42
CA VAL A 59 -7.01 0.06 10.27
C VAL A 59 -6.24 -0.45 11.50
N ARG A 60 -6.77 -0.22 12.71
CA ARG A 60 -6.15 -0.73 13.94
C ARG A 60 -6.10 -2.26 13.99
N LYS A 61 -7.10 -2.94 13.42
CA LYS A 61 -7.09 -4.42 13.29
C LYS A 61 -5.99 -4.94 12.37
N TRP A 62 -5.63 -4.16 11.34
CA TRP A 62 -4.55 -4.49 10.40
C TRP A 62 -3.17 -4.44 11.05
N THR A 63 -3.02 -3.68 12.13
CA THR A 63 -1.77 -3.53 12.87
C THR A 63 -1.74 -4.32 14.18
N SER A 64 -2.81 -5.03 14.53
CA SER A 64 -2.86 -5.93 15.68
C SER A 64 -2.00 -7.17 15.44
N GLU A 65 -1.47 -7.75 16.52
CA GLU A 65 -0.76 -9.03 16.49
C GLU A 65 -1.65 -10.14 15.93
N THR A 66 -1.06 -11.09 15.21
CA THR A 66 -1.77 -12.16 14.49
C THR A 66 -2.60 -13.06 15.39
N ASP A 67 -2.22 -13.16 16.66
CA ASP A 67 -2.85 -14.05 17.65
C ASP A 67 -3.97 -13.36 18.43
N SER A 68 -4.19 -12.06 18.18
CA SER A 68 -5.26 -11.28 18.81
C SER A 68 -6.62 -11.55 18.16
N GLU A 69 -7.68 -11.63 18.95
CA GLU A 69 -9.08 -11.67 18.45
C GLU A 69 -9.45 -10.46 17.58
N ASN A 70 -8.72 -9.35 17.75
CA ASN A 70 -8.90 -8.13 16.97
C ASN A 70 -8.09 -8.12 15.67
N TYR A 71 -7.31 -9.16 15.37
CA TYR A 71 -6.53 -9.25 14.15
C TYR A 71 -7.41 -9.36 12.92
N GLN A 72 -7.04 -8.58 11.89
CA GLN A 72 -7.55 -8.77 10.56
C GLN A 72 -6.45 -8.48 9.55
N ALA A 73 -6.17 -9.40 8.62
CA ALA A 73 -5.23 -9.12 7.54
C ALA A 73 -5.73 -7.95 6.66
N ILE A 74 -4.83 -7.03 6.30
CA ILE A 74 -5.14 -5.95 5.37
C ILE A 74 -5.44 -6.51 3.97
N PRO A 75 -6.53 -6.09 3.30
CA PRO A 75 -6.77 -6.44 1.90
C PRO A 75 -5.72 -5.86 0.95
N TYR A 76 -5.42 -6.54 -0.15
CA TYR A 76 -4.46 -6.07 -1.16
C TYR A 76 -4.77 -4.64 -1.64
N SER A 77 -6.03 -4.33 -1.94
CA SER A 77 -6.43 -3.02 -2.42
C SER A 77 -6.12 -1.90 -1.41
N ALA A 78 -6.41 -2.13 -0.12
CA ALA A 78 -6.09 -1.16 0.93
C ALA A 78 -4.58 -0.99 1.10
N TRP A 79 -3.82 -2.08 1.05
CA TRP A 79 -2.35 -2.02 1.10
C TRP A 79 -1.79 -1.23 -0.10
N ARG A 80 -2.28 -1.52 -1.31
CA ARG A 80 -1.82 -0.85 -2.53
C ARG A 80 -2.10 0.65 -2.51
N LEU A 81 -3.27 1.07 -2.02
CA LEU A 81 -3.60 2.49 -1.87
C LEU A 81 -2.65 3.21 -0.91
N LEU A 82 -2.30 2.59 0.22
CA LEU A 82 -1.32 3.16 1.15
C LEU A 82 0.09 3.25 0.53
N LEU A 83 0.51 2.24 -0.24
CA LEU A 83 1.80 2.27 -0.93
C LEU A 83 1.85 3.34 -2.03
N LEU A 84 0.75 3.55 -2.76
CA LEU A 84 0.64 4.60 -3.78
C LEU A 84 0.69 6.00 -3.14
N GLU A 85 -0.07 6.21 -2.07
CA GLU A 85 -0.08 7.49 -1.32
C GLU A 85 1.30 7.89 -0.82
N THR A 86 2.10 6.89 -0.43
CA THR A 86 3.44 7.09 0.14
C THR A 86 4.55 7.13 -0.91
N GLY A 87 4.22 6.90 -2.18
CA GLY A 87 5.18 6.84 -3.29
C GLY A 87 6.10 5.63 -3.28
N LEU A 88 5.87 4.64 -2.39
CA LEU A 88 6.66 3.40 -2.36
C LEU A 88 6.45 2.55 -3.62
N VAL A 89 5.30 2.70 -4.27
CA VAL A 89 5.00 2.10 -5.57
C VAL A 89 4.33 3.15 -6.45
N THR A 90 4.46 2.99 -7.77
CA THR A 90 3.79 3.84 -8.76
C THR A 90 2.80 3.01 -9.58
N VAL A 91 1.91 3.69 -10.31
CA VAL A 91 1.06 3.06 -11.31
C VAL A 91 1.92 2.85 -12.57
N THR A 92 2.28 1.60 -12.85
CA THR A 92 3.00 1.23 -14.08
C THR A 92 1.98 0.90 -15.16
N GLY A 93 2.02 1.60 -16.29
CA GLY A 93 1.00 1.51 -17.34
C GLY A 93 0.22 2.82 -17.44
N GLY A 94 0.85 3.80 -18.08
CA GLY A 94 0.36 5.17 -18.14
C GLY A 94 -0.89 5.29 -19.01
N TRP A 95 -1.89 6.00 -18.48
CA TRP A 95 -2.70 6.89 -19.29
C TRP A 95 -1.83 7.86 -20.12
N ALA A 96 -0.57 8.09 -19.71
CA ALA A 96 0.45 8.79 -20.47
C ALA A 96 0.71 8.20 -21.86
N SER A 97 0.47 6.90 -22.10
CA SER A 97 0.58 6.30 -23.43
C SER A 97 -0.70 6.40 -24.27
N LEU A 98 -1.82 6.83 -23.70
CA LEU A 98 -3.08 7.03 -24.44
C LEU A 98 -3.22 8.46 -24.98
N ASN A 99 -2.52 9.44 -24.38
CA ASN A 99 -2.57 10.84 -24.80
C ASN A 99 -1.52 11.22 -25.86
N ASP A 100 -0.72 10.24 -26.34
CA ASP A 100 0.26 10.41 -27.41
C ASP A 100 -0.28 9.94 -28.78
N ALA A 101 -1.58 9.69 -28.89
CA ALA A 101 -2.22 9.54 -30.20
C ALA A 101 -2.20 10.92 -30.88
N PRO A 102 -1.59 11.09 -32.06
CA PRO A 102 -1.69 12.34 -32.79
C PRO A 102 -3.16 12.59 -33.12
N ASP A 103 -3.66 13.79 -32.78
CA ASP A 103 -5.00 14.30 -33.15
C ASP A 103 -5.17 14.52 -34.67
N ASP A 104 -4.21 14.09 -35.49
CA ASP A 104 -4.21 14.30 -36.94
C ASP A 104 -4.76 13.08 -37.68
N VAL A 105 -6.09 12.99 -37.71
CA VAL A 105 -6.76 12.51 -38.92
C VAL A 105 -7.67 13.65 -39.40
N GLU A 106 -7.06 14.63 -40.06
CA GLU A 106 -7.77 15.49 -41.00
C GLU A 106 -8.42 14.59 -42.05
N GLY A 107 -9.71 14.32 -41.87
CA GLY A 107 -10.56 13.77 -42.90
C GLY A 107 -10.83 14.83 -43.95
N GLU A 108 -9.91 14.99 -44.89
CA GLU A 108 -10.16 15.64 -46.18
C GLU A 108 -10.68 14.59 -47.17
N ALA A 109 -11.97 14.69 -47.51
CA ALA A 109 -12.56 14.32 -48.80
C ALA A 109 -14.01 14.83 -48.89
#